data_AF-A0A519YRU3-F1
#
_entry.id   AF-A0A519YRU3-F1
#
_cell.length_a   1.000
_cell.length_b   1.000
_cell.length_c   1.000
_cell.angle_alpha   90.00
_cell.angle_beta   90.00
_cell.angle_gamma   90.00
#
_symmetry.space_group_name_H-M   'P 1'
#
loop_
_entity.id
_entity.type
_entity.pdbx_description
1 polymer ?
#
loop_
_entity_poly.entity_id
_entity_poly.type
_entity_poly.pdbx_seq_one_letter_code
_entity_poly.pdbx_strand_id
1 'polypeptide(L)' 'MNTTLVFGASGQLGQCLAYVAQQQGMTGLVFPPEAQANILDVNGLRELFAQHSPAYVIN' A
#
# COMPACT_ATOMS: atom_id res chain seq x y z
N MET A 1 8.25 -7.59 11.28
CA MET A 1 8.49 -7.31 9.85
C MET A 1 7.89 -5.95 9.57
N ASN A 2 8.64 -5.08 8.90
CA ASN A 2 8.16 -3.74 8.57
C ASN A 2 7.28 -3.82 7.32
N THR A 3 6.07 -3.26 7.38
CA THR A 3 5.14 -3.20 6.26
C THR A 3 5.29 -1.88 5.51
N THR A 4 5.06 -1.92 4.19
CA THR A 4 5.02 -0.77 3.31
C THR A 4 3.64 -0.70 2.67
N LEU A 5 2.91 0.40 2.88
CA LEU A 5 1.66 0.65 2.16
C LEU A 5 1.98 1.23 0.77
N VAL A 6 1.32 0.70 -0.27
CA VAL A 6 1.42 1.20 -1.64
C VAL A 6 0.05 1.68 -2.11
N PHE A 7 -0.12 2.98 -2.27
CA PHE A 7 -1.34 3.57 -2.82
C PHE A 7 -1.36 3.44 -4.34
N GLY A 8 -2.55 3.57 -4.95
CA GLY A 8 -2.67 3.54 -6.41
C GLY A 8 -2.22 2.22 -7.06
N ALA A 9 -2.44 1.09 -6.39
CA ALA A 9 -2.02 -0.24 -6.85
C ALA A 9 -2.47 -0.61 -8.28
N SER A 10 -3.59 -0.02 -8.74
CA SER A 10 -4.14 -0.21 -10.09
C SER A 10 -3.38 0.55 -11.19
N GLY A 11 -2.56 1.53 -10.84
CA GLY A 11 -1.72 2.28 -11.79
C GLY A 11 -0.51 1.49 -12.28
N GLN A 12 0.19 2.05 -13.28
CA GLN A 12 1.35 1.41 -13.91
C GLN A 12 2.45 1.06 -12.90
N LEU A 13 2.77 1.99 -11.99
CA LEU A 13 3.78 1.77 -10.96
C LEU A 13 3.33 0.71 -9.95
N GLY A 14 2.09 0.79 -9.47
CA GLY A 14 1.54 -0.17 -8.51
C GLY A 14 1.56 -1.61 -9.04
N GLN A 15 1.13 -1.81 -10.29
CA GLN A 15 1.18 -3.10 -10.96
C GLN A 15 2.61 -3.61 -11.16
N CYS A 16 3.53 -2.73 -11.53
CA CYS A 16 4.95 -3.06 -11.66
C CYS A 16 5.55 -3.51 -10.32
N LEU A 17 5.28 -2.78 -9.23
CA LEU A 17 5.73 -3.11 -7.89
C LEU A 17 5.19 -4.46 -7.43
N ALA A 18 3.89 -4.73 -7.64
CA ALA A 18 3.27 -6.01 -7.32
C ALA A 18 3.92 -7.17 -8.10
N TYR A 19 4.14 -6.99 -9.40
CA TYR A 19 4.80 -7.98 -10.26
C TYR A 19 6.23 -8.28 -9.79
N VAL A 20 7.06 -7.26 -9.56
CA VAL A 20 8.45 -7.43 -9.11
C VAL A 20 8.50 -8.04 -7.71
N ALA A 21 7.63 -7.61 -6.80
CA ALA A 21 7.55 -8.16 -5.46
C ALA A 21 7.26 -9.67 -5.47
N GLN A 22 6.33 -10.10 -6.33
CA GLN A 22 6.01 -11.51 -6.52
C GLN A 22 7.21 -12.29 -7.09
N GLN A 23 7.89 -11.76 -8.11
CA GLN A 23 9.06 -12.39 -8.72
C GLN A 23 10.24 -12.55 -7.74
N GLN A 24 10.43 -11.56 -6.86
CA GLN A 24 11.54 -11.52 -5.91
C GLN A 24 11.21 -12.17 -4.56
N GLY A 25 9.99 -12.70 -4.37
CA GLY A 25 9.55 -13.24 -3.08
C GLY A 25 9.52 -12.18 -1.97
N MET A 26 9.37 -10.90 -2.32
CA MET A 26 9.30 -9.82 -1.34
C MET A 26 7.98 -9.90 -0.58
N THR A 27 8.07 -9.86 0.74
CA THR A 27 6.92 -9.83 1.64
C THR A 27 6.83 -8.47 2.32
N GLY A 28 5.65 -8.09 2.81
CA GLY A 28 5.43 -6.85 3.56
C GLY A 28 4.97 -5.66 2.74
N LEU A 29 4.80 -5.79 1.42
CA LEU A 29 4.08 -4.80 0.61
C LEU A 29 2.57 -5.03 0.72
N VAL A 30 1.84 -3.99 1.09
CA VAL A 30 0.38 -4.01 1.25
C VAL A 30 -0.22 -3.04 0.25
N PHE A 31 -1.13 -3.56 -0.57
CA PHE A 31 -1.83 -2.82 -1.62
C PHE A 31 -3.30 -2.66 -1.21
N PRO A 32 -3.65 -1.64 -0.41
CA PRO A 32 -5.02 -1.46 0.07
C PRO A 32 -6.00 -1.18 -1.08
N PRO A 33 -7.27 -1.59 -0.95
CA PRO A 33 -8.31 -1.25 -1.91
C PRO A 33 -8.48 0.27 -2.01
N GLU A 34 -8.82 0.77 -3.19
CA GLU A 34 -8.98 2.21 -3.45
C GLU A 34 -9.95 2.90 -2.47
N ALA A 35 -11.04 2.22 -2.10
CA ALA A 35 -12.01 2.73 -1.13
C ALA A 35 -11.42 2.95 0.28
N GLN A 36 -10.43 2.15 0.68
CA GLN A 36 -9.73 2.29 1.97
C GLN A 36 -8.50 3.19 1.88
N ALA A 37 -8.03 3.44 0.66
CA ALA A 37 -6.81 4.16 0.34
C ALA A 37 -7.09 5.50 -0.36
N ASN A 38 -8.28 6.06 -0.16
CA ASN A 38 -8.62 7.37 -0.71
C ASN A 38 -7.76 8.45 -0.04
N ILE A 39 -6.77 8.95 -0.77
CA ILE A 39 -5.80 9.93 -0.26
C ILE A 39 -6.42 11.29 0.09
N LEU A 40 -7.66 11.53 -0.33
CA LEU A 40 -8.42 12.73 -0.02
C LEU A 40 -9.28 12.58 1.25
N ASP A 41 -9.44 11.35 1.77
CA ASP A 41 -10.18 11.07 2.99
C ASP A 41 -9.23 10.89 4.18
N VAL A 42 -9.02 11.98 4.92
CA VAL A 42 -8.14 12.00 6.09
C VAL A 42 -8.57 11.03 7.19
N ASN A 43 -9.88 10.81 7.38
CA ASN A 43 -10.35 9.90 8.43
C ASN A 43 -10.11 8.44 8.02
N GLY A 44 -10.45 8.08 6.78
CA GLY A 44 -10.11 6.77 6.22
C GLY A 44 -8.61 6.47 6.27
N LEU A 45 -7.76 7.46 5.94
CA LEU A 45 -6.31 7.29 6.08
C LEU A 45 -5.88 7.07 7.54
N ARG A 46 -6.45 7.77 8.53
CA ARG A 46 -6.12 7.52 9.94
C ARG A 46 -6.43 6.09 10.35
N GLU A 47 -7.59 5.58 9.94
CA GLU A 47 -7.99 4.19 10.22
C GLU A 47 -7.06 3.19 9.53
N LEU A 48 -6.73 3.42 8.25
CA LEU A 48 -5.82 2.59 7.47
C LEU A 48 -4.43 2.51 8.11
N PHE A 49 -3.88 3.66 8.54
CA PHE A 49 -2.55 3.73 9.17
C PHE A 49 -2.55 3.10 10.56
N ALA A 50 -3.62 3.28 11.35
CA ALA A 50 -3.75 2.61 12.65
C ALA A 50 -3.81 1.08 12.50
N GLN A 51 -4.54 0.59 11.50
CA GLN A 51 -4.67 -0.83 11.22
C GLN A 51 -3.34 -1.48 10.77
N HIS A 52 -2.60 -0.81 9.88
CA HIS A 52 -1.44 -1.42 9.24
C HIS A 52 -0.09 -1.03 9.86
N SER A 53 -0.04 0.06 10.64
CA SER A 53 1.16 0.62 11.28
C SER A 53 2.42 0.53 10.40
N PRO A 54 2.38 1.06 9.17
CA PRO A 54 3.46 0.85 8.21
C PRO A 54 4.74 1.58 8.61
N ALA A 55 5.87 0.99 8.24
CA ALA A 55 7.17 1.65 8.37
C ALA A 55 7.45 2.63 7.21
N TYR A 56 6.88 2.35 6.04
CA TYR A 56 7.06 3.14 4.83
C TYR A 56 5.75 3.28 4.06
N VAL A 57 5.66 4.34 3.26
CA VAL A 57 4.54 4.58 2.37
C VAL A 57 5.07 4.94 0.99
N ILE A 58 4.53 4.30 -0.04
CA ILE A 58 4.65 4.69 -1.43
C ILE A 58 3.29 5.23 -1.84
N ASN A 59 3.23 6.53 -2.13
CA ASN A 59 2.03 7.18 -2.63
C ASN A 59 2.02 7.22 -4.15
#